data_AF-A0A7H1C0N6-F1
#
_entry.id   AF-A0A7H1C0N6-F1
#
_cell.length_a   1.000
_cell.length_b   1.000
_cell.length_c   1.000
_cell.angle_alpha   90.00
_cell.angle_beta   90.00
_cell.angle_gamma   90.00
#
_symmetry.space_group_name_H-M   'P 1'
#
loop_
_entity.id
_entity.type
_entity.pdbx_description
1 polymer ?
#
loop_
_entity_poly.entity_id
_entity_poly.type
_entity_poly.pdbx_seq_one_letter_code
_entity_poly.pdbx_strand_id
1 'polypeptide(L)'
;MPRNELTKNARAIVDLIHRKSATVTHKELARAIGLSESQFSRTFADNVEMVAVIVDYLGIELADKEELAALKLLAGKYLGK
;
A
#
# COMPACT_ATOMS: atom_id res chain seq x y z
N MET A 1 -16.56 -16.95 -0.53
CA MET A 1 -16.45 -16.15 -1.77
C MET A 1 -15.38 -16.82 -2.62
N PRO A 2 -15.57 -17.02 -3.94
CA PRO A 2 -14.45 -17.42 -4.78
C PRO A 2 -13.35 -16.36 -4.62
N ARG A 3 -12.08 -16.76 -4.52
CA ARG A 3 -10.95 -15.84 -4.55
C ARG A 3 -10.97 -15.17 -5.92
N ASN A 4 -11.71 -14.07 -6.05
CA ASN A 4 -11.62 -13.23 -7.22
C ASN A 4 -10.16 -12.76 -7.26
N GLU A 5 -9.45 -13.16 -8.30
CA GLU A 5 -8.08 -12.72 -8.51
C GLU A 5 -8.03 -11.19 -8.39
N LEU A 6 -7.06 -10.68 -7.63
CA LEU A 6 -6.86 -9.24 -7.49
C LEU A 6 -6.76 -8.63 -8.89
N THR A 7 -7.48 -7.53 -9.11
CA THR A 7 -7.29 -6.71 -10.31
C THR A 7 -5.84 -6.23 -10.38
N LYS A 8 -5.39 -5.81 -11.56
CA LYS A 8 -4.03 -5.26 -11.73
C LYS A 8 -3.76 -4.08 -10.79
N ASN A 9 -4.78 -3.24 -10.55
CA ASN A 9 -4.67 -2.08 -9.68
C ASN A 9 -4.65 -2.48 -8.19
N ALA A 10 -5.54 -3.38 -7.77
CA ALA A 10 -5.51 -3.93 -6.41
C ALA A 10 -4.16 -4.60 -6.10
N ARG A 11 -3.58 -5.32 -7.06
CA ARG A 11 -2.23 -5.91 -6.89
C ARG A 11 -1.15 -4.85 -6.72
N ALA A 12 -1.18 -3.79 -7.53
CA ALA A 12 -0.24 -2.67 -7.37
C ALA A 12 -0.35 -2.00 -5.99
N ILE A 13 -1.56 -1.90 -5.44
CA ILE A 13 -1.80 -1.38 -4.09
C ILE A 13 -1.21 -2.31 -3.02
N VAL A 14 -1.42 -3.62 -3.14
CA VAL A 14 -0.81 -4.63 -2.24
C VAL A 14 0.71 -4.51 -2.25
N ASP A 15 1.32 -4.46 -3.44
CA ASP A 15 2.76 -4.36 -3.60
C ASP A 15 3.33 -3.06 -3.00
N LEU A 16 2.61 -1.94 -3.16
CA LEU A 16 2.97 -0.66 -2.56
C LEU A 16 2.95 -0.73 -1.02
N ILE A 17 1.90 -1.31 -0.44
CA ILE A 17 1.77 -1.43 1.02
C ILE A 17 2.87 -2.34 1.57
N HIS A 18 3.14 -3.49 0.96
CA HIS A 18 4.21 -4.39 1.39
C HIS A 18 5.60 -3.73 1.34
N ARG A 19 5.87 -2.96 0.27
CA ARG A 19 7.15 -2.25 0.12
C ARG A 19 7.34 -1.21 1.22
N LYS A 20 6.31 -0.41 1.51
CA LYS A 20 6.35 0.61 2.57
C LYS A 20 6.32 0.00 3.97
N SER A 21 5.59 -1.09 4.18
CA SER A 21 5.58 -1.76 5.48
C SER A 21 6.92 -2.41 5.81
N ALA A 22 7.74 -2.78 4.81
CA ALA A 22 9.06 -3.34 5.03
C ALA A 22 10.04 -2.35 5.69
N THR A 23 9.78 -1.04 5.64
CA THR A 23 10.61 -0.01 6.27
C THR A 23 10.21 0.30 7.70
N VAL A 24 9.18 -0.36 8.24
CA VAL A 24 8.66 -0.16 9.59
C VAL A 24 8.42 -1.51 10.27
N THR A 25 8.47 -1.55 11.60
CA THR A 25 8.23 -2.81 12.31
C THR A 25 6.73 -3.11 12.42
N HIS A 26 6.36 -4.40 12.40
CA HIS A 26 5.00 -4.83 12.71
C HIS A 26 4.51 -4.33 14.08
N LYS A 27 5.41 -4.18 15.05
CA LYS A 27 5.11 -3.60 16.36
C LYS A 27 4.62 -2.15 16.28
N GLU A 28 5.28 -1.32 15.48
CA GLU A 28 4.89 0.09 15.29
C GLU A 28 3.55 0.20 14.58
N LEU A 29 3.36 -0.57 13.51
CA LEU A 29 2.09 -0.63 12.79
C LEU A 29 0.95 -1.12 13.68
N ALA A 30 1.16 -2.20 14.44
CA ALA A 30 0.17 -2.75 15.36
C ALA A 30 -0.24 -1.73 16.43
N ARG A 31 0.73 -0.98 16.98
CA ARG A 31 0.45 0.09 17.96
C ARG A 31 -0.42 1.19 17.35
N ALA A 32 -0.17 1.59 16.11
CA ALA A 32 -0.92 2.66 15.44
C ALA A 32 -2.42 2.33 15.28
N ILE A 33 -2.77 1.06 15.16
CA ILE A 33 -4.15 0.57 14.98
C ILE A 33 -4.75 -0.06 16.24
N GLY A 34 -4.03 -0.07 17.36
CA GLY A 34 -4.50 -0.62 18.63
C GLY A 34 -4.54 -2.15 18.71
N LEU A 35 -3.74 -2.86 17.91
CA LEU A 35 -3.61 -4.32 17.96
C LEU A 35 -2.33 -4.77 18.66
N SER A 36 -2.32 -6.00 19.18
CA SER A 36 -1.06 -6.64 19.56
C SER A 36 -0.25 -6.99 18.30
N GLU A 37 1.08 -6.95 18.41
CA GLU A 37 1.99 -7.32 17.32
C GLU A 37 1.72 -8.74 16.78
N SER A 38 1.39 -9.67 17.69
CA SER A 38 1.08 -11.06 17.36
C SER A 38 -0.22 -11.18 16.56
N GLN A 39 -1.28 -10.43 16.92
CA GLN A 39 -2.52 -10.38 16.14
C GLN A 39 -2.28 -9.74 14.78
N PHE A 40 -1.62 -8.59 14.75
CA PHE A 40 -1.31 -7.88 13.52
C PHE A 40 -0.53 -8.73 12.53
N SER A 41 0.53 -9.40 12.99
CA SER A 41 1.40 -10.20 12.13
C SER A 41 0.67 -11.39 11.49
N ARG A 42 -0.32 -11.97 12.19
CA ARG A 42 -1.12 -13.08 11.66
C ARG A 42 -2.11 -12.63 10.58
N THR A 43 -2.67 -11.43 10.70
CA THR A 43 -3.73 -10.94 9.81
C THR A 43 -3.22 -9.94 8.79
N PHE A 44 -1.93 -9.60 8.80
CA PHE A 44 -1.39 -8.51 7.98
C PHE A 44 -1.65 -8.72 6.48
N ALA A 45 -1.27 -9.89 5.94
CA ALA A 45 -1.45 -10.19 4.52
C ALA A 45 -2.93 -10.13 4.11
N ASP A 46 -3.81 -10.80 4.86
CA ASP A 46 -5.24 -10.81 4.58
C ASP A 46 -5.85 -9.39 4.65
N ASN A 47 -5.45 -8.59 5.64
CA ASN A 47 -5.91 -7.21 5.78
C ASN A 47 -5.46 -6.33 4.62
N VAL A 48 -4.21 -6.49 4.16
CA VAL A 48 -3.66 -5.74 3.03
C VAL A 48 -4.42 -6.07 1.74
N GLU A 49 -4.69 -7.34 1.48
CA GLU A 49 -5.50 -7.77 0.33
C GLU A 49 -6.92 -7.20 0.39
N MET A 50 -7.58 -7.29 1.56
CA MET A 50 -8.93 -6.74 1.73
C MET A 50 -8.98 -5.23 1.49
N VAL A 51 -8.04 -4.48 2.07
CA VAL A 51 -7.97 -3.02 1.88
C VAL A 51 -7.71 -2.68 0.42
N ALA A 52 -6.81 -3.39 -0.25
CA ALA A 52 -6.49 -3.15 -1.65
C ALA A 52 -7.70 -3.35 -2.57
N VAL A 53 -8.50 -4.41 -2.33
CA VAL A 53 -9.75 -4.65 -3.07
C VAL A 53 -10.75 -3.52 -2.85
N ILE A 54 -10.93 -3.05 -1.61
CA ILE A 54 -11.87 -1.97 -1.28
C ILE A 54 -11.44 -0.66 -1.95
N VAL A 55 -10.16 -0.31 -1.87
CA VAL A 55 -9.60 0.91 -2.48
C VAL A 55 -9.80 0.88 -4.00
N ASP A 56 -9.48 -0.24 -4.64
CA ASP A 56 -9.68 -0.42 -6.08
C ASP A 56 -11.16 -0.33 -6.46
N TYR A 57 -12.04 -1.03 -5.75
CA TYR A 57 -13.48 -1.02 -6.00
C TYR A 57 -14.08 0.38 -5.88
N LEU A 58 -13.59 1.19 -4.95
CA LEU A 58 -14.02 2.57 -4.74
C LEU A 58 -13.35 3.57 -5.71
N GLY A 59 -12.43 3.13 -6.56
CA GLY A 59 -11.70 3.99 -7.49
C GLY A 59 -10.77 4.99 -6.80
N ILE A 60 -10.23 4.63 -5.63
CA ILE A 60 -9.32 5.49 -4.87
C ILE A 60 -7.91 5.32 -5.43
N GLU A 61 -7.31 6.40 -5.92
CA GLU A 61 -5.91 6.40 -6.35
C GLU A 61 -4.99 6.53 -5.13
N LEU A 62 -4.07 5.56 -4.99
CA LEU A 62 -3.00 5.61 -4.00
C LEU A 62 -1.67 5.89 -4.70
N ALA A 63 -0.98 6.92 -4.23
CA ALA A 63 0.36 7.26 -4.69
C ALA A 63 1.28 7.46 -3.49
N ASP A 64 2.49 6.91 -3.62
CA ASP A 64 3.59 7.27 -2.73
C ASP A 64 3.98 8.74 -2.97
N LYS A 65 3.85 9.57 -1.93
CA LYS A 65 4.15 11.00 -2.02
C LYS A 65 5.61 11.28 -2.35
N GLU A 66 6.54 10.45 -1.87
CA GLU A 66 7.98 10.62 -2.10
C GLU A 66 8.33 10.24 -3.54
N GLU A 67 7.81 9.10 -4.00
CA GLU A 67 7.98 8.65 -5.38
C GLU A 67 7.34 9.63 -6.38
N LEU A 68 6.14 10.12 -6.07
CA LEU A 68 5.45 11.13 -6.87
C LEU A 68 6.23 12.45 -6.92
N ALA A 69 6.83 12.88 -5.81
CA ALA A 69 7.68 14.06 -5.77
C ALA A 69 8.95 13.87 -6.62
N ALA A 70 9.60 12.70 -6.53
CA ALA A 70 10.78 12.36 -7.33
C ALA A 70 10.46 12.34 -8.83
N LEU A 71 9.32 11.75 -9.22
CA LEU A 71 8.85 11.72 -10.60
C LEU A 71 8.55 13.13 -11.13
N LYS A 72 7.93 14.00 -10.33
CA LYS A 72 7.71 15.41 -10.69
C LYS A 72 9.02 16.17 -10.89
N LEU A 73 10.01 15.93 -10.05
CA LEU A 73 11.34 16.54 -10.17
C LEU A 73 12.04 16.08 -11.46
N LEU A 74 12.01 14.78 -11.75
CA LEU A 74 12.56 14.22 -12.99
C LEU A 74 11.84 14.79 -14.22
N ALA A 75 10.51 14.80 -14.21
CA ALA A 75 9.73 15.38 -15.29
C ALA A 75 10.07 16.86 -15.51
N GLY A 76 10.26 17.65 -14.44
CA GLY A 76 10.72 19.04 -14.54
C GLY A 76 12.09 19.18 -15.20
N LYS A 77 13.05 18.30 -14.85
CA LYS A 77 14.39 18.27 -15.46
C LYS A 77 14.37 17.87 -16.94
N TYR A 78 13.53 16.91 -17.33
CA TYR A 78 13.43 16.46 -18.72
C TYR A 78 12.57 17.39 -19.60
N LEU A 79 11.67 18.16 -19.01
CA LEU A 79 10.82 19.14 -19.71
C LEU A 79 11.43 20.55 -19.77
N GLY A 80 12.68 20.74 -19.31
CA GLY A 80 13.47 21.95 -19.55
C GLY A 80 12.92 23.21 -18.87
N LYS A 81 12.46 23.12 -17.62
CA LYS A 81 12.28 24.31 -16.76
C LYS A 81 13.40 24.42 -15.74
#